data_AF-A0A5E6NN09-F1
#
_entry.id   AF-A0A5E6NN09-F1
#
_cell.length_a   1.000
_cell.length_b   1.000
_cell.length_c   1.000
_cell.angle_alpha   90.00
_cell.angle_beta   90.00
_cell.angle_gamma   90.00
#
_symmetry.space_group_name_H-M   'P 1'
#
loop_
_entity.id
_entity.type
_entity.pdbx_description
1 polymer ?
#
loop_
_entity_poly.entity_id
_entity_poly.type
_entity_poly.pdbx_seq_one_letter_code
_entity_poly.pdbx_strand_id
1 'polypeptide(L)' 'MYLSSAEVAAIAAKLGHIPTVAEYLSAMQDIEPASDDIYQYLNFDQISQYQKSVGHIALDTILKE' A
#
# COMPACT_ATOMS: atom_id res chain seq x y z
N MET A 1 9.14 7.83 21.85
CA MET A 1 8.88 7.01 20.64
C MET A 1 7.44 6.52 20.75
N TYR A 2 6.63 6.67 19.70
CA TYR A 2 5.22 6.26 19.65
C TYR A 2 5.00 5.29 18.47
N LEU A 3 4.02 4.39 18.58
CA LEU A 3 3.59 3.50 17.51
C LEU A 3 2.29 4.03 16.91
N SER A 4 2.22 4.15 15.58
CA SER A 4 1.05 4.66 14.85
C SER A 4 0.94 4.03 13.46
N SER A 5 -0.19 4.26 12.78
CA SER A 5 -0.31 3.95 11.35
C SER A 5 0.58 4.88 10.52
N ALA A 6 0.79 4.51 9.25
CA ALA A 6 1.53 5.33 8.29
C ALA A 6 0.85 6.68 8.03
N GLU A 7 -0.48 6.70 7.98
CA GLU A 7 -1.26 7.92 7.72
C GLU A 7 -1.13 8.93 8.86
N VAL A 8 -1.28 8.46 10.11
CA VAL A 8 -1.12 9.30 11.31
C VAL A 8 0.31 9.83 11.38
N ALA A 9 1.31 9.00 11.07
CA ALA A 9 2.71 9.41 11.04
C ALA A 9 2.96 10.48 9.96
N ALA A 10 2.40 10.33 8.77
CA ALA A 10 2.53 11.30 7.68
C ALA A 10 1.87 12.64 8.01
N ILE A 11 0.67 12.62 8.60
CA ILE A 11 -0.01 13.84 9.07
C ILE A 11 0.80 14.52 10.18
N ALA A 12 1.28 13.76 11.17
CA ALA A 12 2.10 14.31 12.25
C ALA A 12 3.41 14.92 11.72
N ALA A 13 4.04 14.29 10.73
CA ALA A 13 5.24 14.83 10.06
C ALA A 13 4.94 16.14 9.31
N LYS A 14 3.76 16.25 8.69
CA LYS A 14 3.31 17.48 8.02
C LYS A 14 2.99 18.62 9.00
N LEU A 15 2.36 18.31 10.13
CA LEU A 15 1.93 19.30 11.13
C LEU A 15 3.03 19.68 12.14
N GLY A 16 4.01 18.80 12.38
CA GLY A 16 5.06 18.98 13.38
C GLY A 16 4.64 18.61 14.81
N HIS A 17 3.46 18.04 15.01
CA HIS A 17 2.97 17.53 16.30
C HIS A 17 2.00 16.35 16.12
N ILE A 18 1.66 15.67 17.21
CA ILE A 18 0.61 14.63 17.19
C ILE A 18 -0.74 15.33 16.93
N PRO A 19 -1.50 14.95 15.89
CA PRO A 19 -2.77 15.58 15.58
C PRO A 19 -3.83 15.24 16.62
N THR A 20 -4.78 16.15 16.80
CA THR A 20 -6.08 15.86 17.40
C THR A 20 -6.94 15.03 16.44
N VAL A 21 -8.00 14.41 16.97
CA VAL A 21 -8.94 13.63 16.14
C VAL A 21 -9.56 14.50 15.04
N ALA A 22 -9.89 15.75 15.34
CA ALA A 22 -10.48 16.67 14.36
C ALA A 22 -9.51 17.00 13.21
N GLU A 23 -8.23 17.25 13.53
CA GLU A 23 -7.20 17.53 12.52
C GLU A 23 -6.94 16.30 11.64
N TYR A 24 -6.92 15.11 12.24
CA TYR A 24 -6.79 13.85 11.50
C TYR A 24 -7.96 13.66 10.51
N LEU A 25 -9.21 13.78 10.98
CA LEU A 25 -10.39 13.62 10.13
C LEU A 25 -10.50 14.69 9.04
N SER A 26 -10.05 15.91 9.33
CA SER A 26 -9.97 16.96 8.32
C SER A 26 -8.92 16.65 7.25
N ALA A 27 -7.76 16.13 7.63
CA ALA A 27 -6.70 15.78 6.69
C ALA A 27 -7.04 14.53 5.85
N MET A 28 -7.82 13.59 6.40
CA MET A 28 -8.25 12.38 5.68
C MET A 28 -9.29 12.67 4.59
N GLN A 29 -10.13 13.71 4.74
CA GLN A 29 -11.12 14.10 3.71
C GLN A 29 -10.49 14.39 2.34
N ASP A 30 -9.24 14.86 2.31
CA ASP A 30 -8.52 15.13 1.05
C ASP A 30 -8.03 13.83 0.37
N ILE A 31 -7.90 12.74 1.13
CA ILE A 31 -7.34 11.45 0.68
C ILE A 31 -8.47 10.50 0.27
N GLU A 32 -9.62 10.58 0.95
CA GLU A 32 -10.76 9.70 0.74
C GLU A 32 -11.19 9.55 -0.74
N PRO A 33 -11.27 10.62 -1.56
CA PRO A 33 -11.65 10.51 -2.97
C PRO A 33 -10.69 9.71 -3.86
N ALA A 34 -9.42 9.58 -3.46
CA ALA A 34 -8.39 8.86 -4.21
C ALA A 34 -8.03 7.51 -3.55
N SER A 35 -8.82 7.04 -2.58
CA SER A 35 -8.49 5.85 -1.79
C SER A 35 -8.35 4.59 -2.64
N ASP A 36 -9.17 4.44 -3.70
CA ASP A 36 -9.12 3.29 -4.60
C ASP A 36 -7.80 3.22 -5.40
N ASP A 37 -7.18 4.37 -5.67
CA ASP A 37 -5.89 4.46 -6.36
C ASP A 37 -4.71 4.29 -5.39
N ILE A 38 -4.90 4.66 -4.12
CA ILE A 38 -3.85 4.62 -3.09
C ILE A 38 -3.72 3.22 -2.47
N TYR A 39 -4.83 2.59 -2.08
CA TYR A 39 -4.83 1.32 -1.35
C TYR A 39 -4.91 0.12 -2.29
N GLN A 40 -3.97 0.03 -3.22
CA GLN A 40 -3.89 -1.09 -4.15
C GLN A 40 -2.97 -2.19 -3.62
N TYR A 41 -3.41 -3.43 -3.76
CA TYR A 41 -2.56 -4.59 -3.54
C TYR A 41 -1.71 -4.89 -4.78
N LEU A 42 -0.56 -5.49 -4.54
CA LEU A 42 0.36 -5.87 -5.60
C LEU A 42 -0.09 -7.19 -6.25
N ASN A 43 -0.89 -7.07 -7.32
CA ASN A 43 -1.37 -8.21 -8.10
C ASN A 43 -0.33 -8.59 -9.17
N PHE A 44 0.61 -9.47 -8.83
CA PHE A 44 1.72 -9.87 -9.74
C PHE A 44 1.24 -10.48 -11.05
N ASP A 45 0.09 -11.16 -11.05
CA ASP A 45 -0.53 -11.72 -12.23
C ASP A 45 -1.02 -10.64 -13.21
N GLN A 46 -1.23 -9.41 -12.76
CA GLN A 46 -1.68 -8.28 -13.59
C GLN A 46 -0.51 -7.40 -14.08
N ILE A 47 0.71 -7.67 -13.61
CA ILE A 47 1.89 -6.88 -13.95
C ILE A 47 2.69 -7.58 -15.04
N SER A 48 2.75 -6.97 -16.22
CA SER A 48 3.39 -7.53 -17.42
C SER A 48 4.84 -8.00 -17.22
N GLN A 49 5.58 -7.35 -16.32
CA GLN A 49 6.96 -7.71 -15.97
C GLN A 49 7.05 -9.08 -15.27
N TYR A 50 6.06 -9.43 -14.46
CA TYR A 50 6.01 -10.69 -13.72
C TYR A 50 5.39 -11.82 -14.54
N GLN A 51 4.43 -11.51 -15.42
CA GLN A 51 3.84 -12.51 -16.34
C GLN A 51 4.89 -13.16 -17.25
N LYS A 52 5.87 -12.40 -17.74
CA LYS A 52 6.94 -12.92 -18.64
C LYS A 52 7.84 -13.95 -17.97
N SER A 53 8.01 -13.88 -16.65
CA SER A 53 8.85 -14.81 -15.88
C SER A 53 8.20 -16.18 -15.69
N VAL A 54 6.86 -16.28 -15.80
CA VAL A 54 6.11 -17.54 -15.57
C VAL A 54 6.29 -18.53 -16.73
N GLY A 55 6.55 -18.04 -17.95
CA GLY A 55 6.69 -18.88 -19.16
C GLY A 55 8.00 -19.68 -19.27
N HIS A 56 8.89 -19.63 -18.27
CA HIS A 56 10.19 -20.31 -18.30
C HIS A 56 10.41 -21.32 -17.16
N ILE A 57 9.35 -21.64 -16.41
CA ILE A 57 9.42 -22.66 -15.38
C ILE A 57 8.99 -23.99 -16.02
N ALA A 58 9.93 -24.93 -16.14
CA ALA A 58 9.60 -26.29 -16.58
C ALA A 58 8.58 -26.90 -15.61
N LEU A 59 7.49 -27.47 -16.14
CA LEU A 59 6.44 -28.14 -15.36
C LEU A 59 7.01 -29.23 -14.45
N ASP A 60 8.11 -29.86 -14.86
CA ASP A 60 8.85 -30.88 -14.09
C ASP A 60 9.44 -30.34 -12.77
N THR A 61 9.62 -29.03 -12.66
CA THR A 61 10.08 -28.35 -11.44
C THR A 61 8.95 -28.13 -10.43
N ILE A 62 7.70 -28.04 -10.91
CA ILE A 62 6.50 -27.74 -10.09
C ILE A 62 5.84 -29.04 -9.60
N LEU A 63 5.90 -30.11 -10.40
CA LEU A 63 5.21 -31.39 -10.13
C LEU A 63 6.05 -32.38 -9.31
N LYS A 64 7.15 -31.94 -8.69
CA LYS A 64 8.13 -32.81 -8.00
C LYS A 64 7.97 -32.88 -6.47
N GLU A 65 6.76 -32.64 -5.97
CA GLU A 65 6.38 -33.02 -4.60
C GLU A 65 5.62 -34.35 -4.58
#